data_AF-A0A4Z0NG03-F1
#
_entry.id   AF-A0A4Z0NG03-F1
#
_cell.length_a   1.000
_cell.length_b   1.000
_cell.length_c   1.000
_cell.angle_alpha   90.00
_cell.angle_beta   90.00
_cell.angle_gamma   90.00
#
_symmetry.space_group_name_H-M   'P 1'
#
loop_
_entity.id
_entity.type
_entity.pdbx_description
1 polymer ?
#
loop_
_entity_poly.entity_id
_entity_poly.type
_entity_poly.pdbx_seq_one_letter_code
_entity_poly.pdbx_strand_id
1 'polypeptide(L)'
;MTDPSTIGDLYDRKRITDEQIDAAVTDYLNDPMPGPRRLSQGLAIDVCAIMAANPHAREVLAQRDTTEAQMRMAVRTAILLAAPIWTADATAAQDASATARRRRARRAGLEDTATHEK
;
A
#
# COMPACT_ATOMS: atom_id res chain seq x y z
N MET A 1 -15.68 6.39 -6.46
CA MET A 1 -14.33 6.65 -6.99
C MET A 1 -13.48 5.46 -6.63
N THR A 2 -12.77 4.86 -7.59
CA THR A 2 -11.88 3.73 -7.30
C THR A 2 -10.70 4.28 -6.51
N ASP A 3 -10.67 4.00 -5.20
CA ASP A 3 -9.67 4.55 -4.28
C ASP A 3 -8.26 4.30 -4.83
N PRO A 4 -7.39 5.33 -4.89
CA PRO A 4 -5.97 5.09 -5.02
C PRO A 4 -5.56 4.31 -3.77
N SER A 5 -5.37 2.99 -3.87
CA SER A 5 -5.03 2.17 -2.71
C SER A 5 -3.61 2.52 -2.28
N THR A 6 -3.47 3.42 -1.32
CA THR A 6 -2.18 3.74 -0.68
C THR A 6 -1.77 2.61 0.27
N ILE A 7 -0.52 2.61 0.72
CA ILE A 7 -0.08 1.68 1.78
C ILE A 7 -0.90 1.90 3.06
N GLY A 8 -1.29 3.13 3.36
CA GLY A 8 -2.22 3.46 4.46
C GLY A 8 -3.57 2.77 4.32
N ASP A 9 -4.17 2.76 3.12
CA ASP A 9 -5.43 2.03 2.87
C ASP A 9 -5.27 0.52 3.05
N LEU A 10 -4.09 -0.03 2.74
CA LEU A 10 -3.80 -1.45 2.95
C LEU A 10 -3.58 -1.78 4.43
N TYR A 11 -2.98 -0.86 5.17
CA TYR A 11 -2.84 -0.95 6.63
C TYR A 11 -4.21 -0.93 7.32
N ASP A 12 -5.09 0.01 6.96
CA ASP A 12 -6.46 0.11 7.50
C ASP A 12 -7.29 -1.15 7.20
N ARG A 13 -7.06 -1.76 6.03
CA ARG A 13 -7.67 -3.04 5.63
C ARG A 13 -7.01 -4.27 6.26
N LYS A 14 -6.04 -4.09 7.16
CA LYS A 14 -5.26 -5.15 7.83
C LYS A 14 -4.59 -6.11 6.85
N ARG A 15 -4.22 -5.62 5.67
CA ARG A 15 -3.43 -6.35 4.67
C ARG A 15 -1.93 -6.26 4.95
N ILE A 16 -1.55 -5.22 5.69
CA ILE A 16 -0.19 -4.95 6.16
C ILE A 16 -0.29 -4.75 7.66
N THR A 17 0.68 -5.29 8.40
CA THR A 17 0.74 -5.12 9.86
C THR A 17 1.71 -4.02 10.27
N ASP A 18 1.59 -3.58 11.52
CA ASP A 18 2.48 -2.59 12.11
C ASP A 18 3.94 -3.06 12.06
N GLU A 19 4.16 -4.35 12.36
CA GLU A 19 5.49 -4.97 12.38
C GLU A 19 6.14 -4.96 10.99
N GLN A 20 5.35 -5.13 9.93
CA GLN A 20 5.86 -5.07 8.55
C GLN A 20 6.31 -3.66 8.19
N ILE A 21 5.57 -2.64 8.62
CA ILE A 21 5.92 -1.24 8.39
C ILE A 21 7.16 -0.88 9.21
N ASP A 22 7.19 -1.24 10.49
CA ASP A 22 8.31 -0.94 11.38
C ASP A 22 9.60 -1.68 10.97
N ALA A 23 9.49 -2.91 10.47
CA ALA A 23 10.61 -3.62 9.85
C ALA A 23 11.15 -2.85 8.64
N ALA A 24 10.29 -2.38 7.74
CA ALA A 24 10.72 -1.61 6.57
C ALA A 24 11.36 -0.26 6.94
N VAL A 25 10.84 0.42 7.96
CA VAL A 25 11.43 1.65 8.49
C VAL A 25 12.82 1.37 9.07
N THR A 26 12.93 0.32 9.88
CA THR A 26 14.19 -0.07 10.53
C THR A 26 15.24 -0.47 9.50
N ASP A 27 14.87 -1.27 8.49
CA ASP A 27 15.75 -1.66 7.40
C ASP A 27 16.27 -0.44 6.63
N TYR A 28 15.41 0.52 6.30
CA TYR A 28 15.81 1.74 5.61
C TYR A 28 16.75 2.62 6.45
N LEU A 29 16.47 2.78 7.74
CA LEU A 29 17.33 3.59 8.62
C LEU A 29 18.70 2.94 8.87
N ASN A 30 18.78 1.61 8.86
CA ASN A 30 20.04 0.88 8.98
C ASN A 30 20.82 0.84 7.65
N ASP A 31 20.14 0.61 6.53
CA ASP A 31 20.72 0.43 5.20
C ASP A 31 19.83 1.05 4.12
N PRO A 32 19.98 2.36 3.83
CA PRO A 32 19.19 3.07 2.83
C PRO A 32 19.68 2.74 1.41
N MET A 33 19.52 1.48 1.00
CA MET A 33 19.76 1.08 -0.40
C MET A 33 18.53 1.31 -1.27
N PRO A 34 18.72 1.87 -2.48
CA PRO A 34 17.66 1.99 -3.45
C PRO A 34 17.22 0.62 -3.97
N GLY A 35 15.92 0.47 -4.20
CA GLY A 35 15.33 -0.70 -4.83
C GLY A 35 14.09 -1.24 -4.11
N PRO A 36 13.23 -1.98 -4.83
CA PRO A 36 12.02 -2.56 -4.27
C PRO A 36 12.35 -3.67 -3.27
N ARG A 37 11.92 -3.51 -2.02
CA ARG A 37 11.97 -4.53 -0.97
C ARG A 37 10.57 -5.10 -0.73
N ARG A 38 10.50 -6.41 -0.45
CA ARG A 38 9.23 -7.08 -0.15
C ARG A 38 8.73 -6.59 1.22
N LEU A 39 7.52 -6.05 1.25
CA LEU A 39 6.84 -5.63 2.48
C LEU A 39 5.92 -6.74 2.98
N SER A 40 5.19 -7.38 2.06
CA SER A 40 4.32 -8.52 2.36
C SER A 40 4.16 -9.40 1.12
N GLN A 41 3.37 -10.47 1.23
CA GLN A 41 3.18 -11.42 0.13
C GLN A 41 2.55 -10.72 -1.09
N GLY A 42 3.35 -10.59 -2.15
CA GLY A 42 2.92 -9.95 -3.40
C GLY A 42 3.02 -8.43 -3.44
N LEU A 43 3.45 -7.80 -2.35
CA LEU A 43 3.60 -6.35 -2.22
C LEU A 43 5.06 -5.98 -1.97
N ALA A 44 5.58 -5.07 -2.78
CA ALA A 44 6.89 -4.47 -2.60
C ALA A 44 6.77 -2.94 -2.42
N ILE A 45 7.76 -2.36 -1.75
CA ILE A 45 7.95 -0.92 -1.64
C ILE A 45 9.41 -0.57 -1.85
N ASP A 46 9.70 0.57 -2.45
CA ASP A 46 11.04 1.13 -2.53
C ASP A 46 11.09 2.38 -1.62
N VAL A 47 11.59 2.21 -0.40
CA VAL A 47 11.60 3.30 0.59
C VAL A 47 12.49 4.45 0.11
N CYS A 48 13.60 4.19 -0.56
CA CYS A 48 14.45 5.25 -1.14
C CYS A 48 13.69 6.05 -2.21
N ALA A 49 12.97 5.38 -3.11
CA ALA A 49 12.17 6.05 -4.13
C ALA A 49 11.01 6.84 -3.52
N ILE A 50 10.35 6.28 -2.49
CA ILE A 50 9.29 6.96 -1.73
C ILE A 50 9.83 8.23 -1.07
N MET A 51 10.99 8.14 -0.42
CA MET A 51 11.64 9.28 0.21
C MET A 51 12.09 10.30 -0.83
N ALA A 52 12.62 9.88 -1.98
CA ALA A 52 12.95 10.77 -3.09
C ALA A 52 11.73 11.55 -3.62
N ALA A 53 10.57 10.91 -3.67
CA ALA A 53 9.30 11.50 -4.07
C ALA A 53 8.63 12.34 -2.97
N ASN A 54 9.15 12.33 -1.73
CA ASN A 54 8.57 13.05 -0.59
C ASN A 54 9.56 14.08 0.00
N PRO A 55 9.56 15.33 -0.52
CA PRO A 55 10.49 16.38 -0.09
C PRO A 55 10.43 16.68 1.41
N HIS A 56 9.22 16.66 1.99
CA HIS A 56 9.03 16.94 3.41
C HIS A 56 9.73 15.90 4.29
N ALA A 57 9.57 14.61 3.99
CA ALA A 57 10.22 13.55 4.75
C ALA A 57 11.76 13.62 4.64
N ARG A 58 12.29 14.06 3.49
CA ARG A 58 13.73 14.32 3.31
C ARG A 58 14.23 15.50 4.12
N GLU A 59 13.45 16.58 4.21
CA GLU A 59 13.78 17.73 5.04
C GLU A 59 13.86 17.36 6.53
N VAL A 60 12.96 16.49 7.00
CA VAL A 60 13.02 15.98 8.38
C VAL A 60 14.29 15.16 8.61
N LEU A 61 14.70 14.31 7.66
CA LEU A 61 15.96 13.54 7.80
C LEU A 61 17.21 14.42 7.66
N ALA A 62 17.13 15.56 6.96
CA ALA A 62 18.26 16.46 6.76
C ALA A 62 18.51 17.42 7.93
N GLN A 63 17.54 17.54 8.86
CA GLN A 63 17.66 18.38 10.04
C GLN A 63 18.64 17.76 11.04
N ARG A 64 19.59 18.58 11.54
CA ARG A 64 20.66 18.12 12.44
C ARG A 64 20.16 17.71 13.83
N ASP A 65 19.05 18.30 14.28
CA ASP A 65 18.50 18.09 15.63
C ASP A 65 17.37 17.05 15.66
N THR A 66 17.17 16.33 14.55
CA THR A 66 16.12 15.32 14.46
C THR A 66 16.49 14.09 15.28
N THR A 67 15.61 13.76 16.22
CA THR A 67 15.73 12.54 17.03
C THR A 67 15.42 11.30 16.20
N GLU A 68 15.97 10.15 16.59
CA GLU A 68 15.69 8.88 15.92
C GLU A 68 14.17 8.58 15.85
N ALA A 69 13.42 8.91 16.90
CA ALA A 69 11.97 8.78 16.93
C ALA A 69 11.29 9.63 15.85
N GLN A 70 11.74 10.87 15.65
CA GLN A 70 11.24 11.74 14.58
C GLN A 70 11.60 11.21 13.19
N MET A 71 12.82 10.68 13.00
CA MET A 71 13.23 10.04 11.75
C MET A 71 12.33 8.85 11.42
N ARG A 72 12.10 7.95 12.39
CA ARG A 72 11.20 6.80 12.25
C ARG A 72 9.78 7.23 11.88
N MET A 73 9.24 8.23 12.57
CA MET A 73 7.89 8.75 12.28
C MET A 73 7.79 9.36 10.89
N ALA A 74 8.80 10.11 10.44
CA ALA A 74 8.83 10.71 9.11
C ALA A 74 8.85 9.65 8.00
N VAL A 75 9.73 8.66 8.11
CA VAL A 75 9.82 7.54 7.16
C VAL A 75 8.53 6.73 7.16
N ARG A 76 7.99 6.41 8.34
CA ARG A 76 6.71 5.69 8.48
C ARG A 76 5.55 6.43 7.80
N THR A 77 5.47 7.74 7.99
CA THR A 77 4.44 8.58 7.37
C THR A 77 4.59 8.60 5.86
N ALA A 78 5.83 8.74 5.35
CA ALA A 78 6.10 8.69 3.91
C ALA A 78 5.69 7.34 3.29
N ILE A 79 5.98 6.23 3.98
CA ILE A 79 5.57 4.88 3.56
C ILE A 79 4.04 4.77 3.49
N LEU A 80 3.31 5.22 4.52
CA LEU A 80 1.85 5.15 4.54
C LEU A 80 1.18 5.94 3.40
N LEU A 81 1.76 7.08 3.04
CA LEU A 81 1.28 7.92 1.93
C LEU A 81 1.69 7.40 0.55
N ALA A 82 2.56 6.40 0.48
CA ALA A 82 3.07 5.88 -0.79
C ALA A 82 2.05 5.01 -1.53
N ALA A 83 2.21 4.97 -2.85
CA ALA A 83 1.52 4.01 -3.69
C ALA A 83 2.21 2.62 -3.61
N PRO A 84 1.45 1.53 -3.44
CA PRO A 84 1.98 0.17 -3.39
C PRO A 84 2.49 -0.29 -4.76
N ILE A 85 3.60 -1.02 -4.77
CA ILE A 85 4.09 -1.71 -5.97
C ILE A 85 3.63 -3.16 -5.90
N TRP A 86 2.62 -3.50 -6.68
CA TRP A 86 2.16 -4.87 -6.83
C TRP A 86 3.11 -5.64 -7.74
N THR A 87 3.79 -6.62 -7.18
CA THR A 87 4.63 -7.52 -7.97
C THR A 87 3.73 -8.44 -8.82
N ALA A 88 4.19 -8.84 -10.02
CA ALA A 88 3.38 -9.57 -11.00
C ALA A 88 2.77 -10.89 -10.48
N ASP A 89 3.35 -11.49 -9.44
CA ASP A 89 2.78 -12.65 -8.74
C ASP A 89 1.48 -12.33 -7.95
N ALA A 90 1.21 -11.05 -7.68
CA ALA A 90 0.09 -10.56 -6.88
C ALA A 90 -1.03 -9.93 -7.72
N THR A 91 -0.68 -9.29 -8.84
CA THR A 91 -1.64 -8.63 -9.74
C THR A 91 -2.63 -9.63 -10.33
N ALA A 92 -2.20 -10.86 -10.63
CA ALA A 92 -3.09 -11.94 -11.08
C ALA A 92 -4.22 -12.26 -10.07
N ALA A 93 -3.96 -12.16 -8.76
CA ALA A 93 -4.95 -12.39 -7.71
C ALA A 93 -5.90 -11.19 -7.53
N GLN A 94 -5.43 -9.97 -7.79
CA GLN A 94 -6.22 -8.74 -7.65
C GLN A 94 -7.15 -8.50 -8.84
N ASP A 95 -6.67 -8.74 -10.06
CA ASP A 95 -7.49 -8.66 -11.28
C ASP A 95 -8.60 -9.73 -11.27
N ALA A 96 -8.30 -10.93 -10.78
CA ALA A 96 -9.31 -11.97 -10.57
C ALA A 96 -10.39 -11.53 -9.57
N SER A 97 -10.02 -10.84 -8.49
CA SER A 97 -10.95 -10.37 -7.45
C SER A 97 -11.81 -9.19 -7.93
N ALA A 98 -11.22 -8.25 -8.69
CA ALA A 98 -11.96 -7.17 -9.34
C ALA A 98 -12.95 -7.70 -10.40
N THR A 99 -12.55 -8.71 -11.16
CA THR A 99 -13.39 -9.36 -12.18
C THR A 99 -14.51 -10.20 -11.57
N ALA A 100 -14.23 -10.93 -10.48
CA ALA A 100 -15.22 -11.70 -9.74
C ALA A 100 -16.30 -10.81 -9.10
N ARG A 101 -15.92 -9.65 -8.54
CA ARG A 101 -16.85 -8.68 -7.97
C ARG A 101 -17.82 -8.12 -9.02
N ARG A 102 -17.33 -7.87 -10.24
CA ARG A 102 -18.15 -7.43 -11.39
C ARG A 102 -19.14 -8.52 -11.85
N ARG A 103 -18.73 -9.79 -11.85
CA ARG A 103 -19.63 -10.91 -12.21
C ARG A 103 -20.75 -11.12 -11.20
N ARG A 104 -20.47 -10.97 -9.89
CA ARG A 104 -21.49 -11.11 -8.84
C ARG A 104 -22.54 -9.99 -8.89
N ALA A 105 -22.10 -8.75 -9.16
CA ALA A 105 -22.99 -7.61 -9.35
C ALA A 105 -23.91 -7.77 -10.58
N ARG A 106 -23.44 -8.39 -11.67
CA ARG A 106 -24.29 -8.68 -12.85
C ARG A 106 -25.31 -9.80 -12.62
N ARG A 107 -25.00 -10.79 -11.79
CA ARG A 107 -25.96 -11.87 -11.46
C ARG A 107 -27.10 -11.38 -10.57
N ALA A 108 -26.81 -10.53 -9.59
CA ALA A 108 -27.83 -9.98 -8.69
C ALA A 108 -28.83 -9.03 -9.39
N GLY A 109 -28.49 -8.48 -10.56
CA GLY A 109 -29.38 -7.61 -11.34
C GLY A 109 -30.25 -8.33 -12.38
N LEU A 110 -30.14 -9.65 -12.51
CA LEU A 110 -30.89 -10.42 -13.52
C LEU A 110 -32.03 -11.27 -12.92
N GLU A 111 -32.16 -11.31 -11.59
CA GLU A 111 -33.12 -12.19 -10.90
C GLU A 111 -34.45 -11.50 -10.56
N ASP A 112 -34.60 -10.19 -10.82
CA ASP A 112 -35.76 -9.39 -10.38
C ASP A 112 -36.75 -9.02 -11.51
N THR A 113 -36.64 -9.60 -12.71
CA THR A 113 -37.56 -9.30 -13.83
C THR A 113 -38.37 -10.50 -14.31
N ALA A 114 -38.43 -11.59 -13.55
CA ALA A 114 -39.07 -12.82 -13.98
C ALA A 114 -40.15 -13.34 -13.01
N THR A 115 -40.99 -12.49 -12.40
CA THR A 115 -42.25 -12.98 -11.80
C THR A 115 -43.28 -11.86 -11.62
N HIS A 116 -44.04 -11.49 -12.66
CA HIS A 116 -45.50 -11.29 -12.56
C HIS A 116 -46.11 -10.98 -13.94
N GLU A 117 -46.52 -12.02 -14.66
CA GLU A 117 -47.63 -11.91 -15.61
C GLU A 117 -48.55 -13.10 -15.33
N LYS A 118 -49.67 -12.82 -14.66
CA LYS A 118 -50.92 -13.55 -14.85
C LYS A 118 -52.11 -12.74 -14.36
#